data_AF-A0A2V7I4U8-F1
#
_entry.id   AF-A0A2V7I4U8-F1
#
_cell.length_a   1.000
_cell.length_b   1.000
_cell.length_c   1.000
_cell.angle_alpha   90.00
_cell.angle_beta   90.00
_cell.angle_gamma   90.00
#
_symmetry.space_group_name_H-M   'P 1'
#
loop_
_entity.id
_entity.type
_entity.pdbx_description
1 polymer ?
#
loop_
_entity_poly.entity_id
_entity_poly.type
_entity_poly.pdbx_seq_one_letter_code
_entity_poly.pdbx_strand_id
1 'polypeptide(L)'
;MRVVVFTAGALAPVNRVFFERLAREPGVDLCGIVVDEYRRPRKGLAARARAALREDGWGWLGFKLAAKGTALLGRLGLALFERGRRRVDAEQSYEALSHRSAVAVYRVADIHGEESLALIRSLAPDLGVIVGGRILRESVITIPGQGTLNIHKRKVPEYRGGGPVGYWEVLAGERSIGVTVHYATARVDAGPVLAEATIPVEECDTLESLGIKADLLGARLYLDSIRRVAAGRREGRPQDQASGRTYRAPSEFQVWKLERRLKRKAARLMPAGPSPAAAARVLLQYALALPLLRYHRRRLARRRRLPIATFFYHVVTNRPVNHLCLPLHVFARQMEFLTAHYRVVSLDEAVARLASGANDELAAVLTFDDGYRDNVWAVEYLRYYDIPATFFVSIGHVRDGRPFDHDRRRGFEQAAPMSVEDVRRLAADGFLVGSHAVYHEDFGVLDPGTADEVLREGRDLIRELIGPAPEHFSFPKGLRRVNITAESFALAQKHFRYIHSAYGGYNFPVAGRSHFLRIPNPGSVLELALLMDGYRGFRACLGGDAWGIRTDTLPPY
;
A
#
# COMPACT_ATOMS: atom_id res chain seq x y z
N MET A 1 -7.84 -15.45 -26.67
CA MET A 1 -8.10 -16.57 -25.75
C MET A 1 -9.20 -16.15 -24.79
N ARG A 2 -10.30 -16.89 -24.72
CA ARG A 2 -11.44 -16.62 -23.84
C ARG A 2 -11.16 -17.08 -22.42
N VAL A 3 -11.21 -16.16 -21.46
CA VAL A 3 -10.90 -16.43 -20.06
C VAL A 3 -12.15 -16.22 -19.21
N VAL A 4 -12.45 -17.15 -18.31
CA VAL A 4 -13.47 -16.98 -17.27
C VAL A 4 -12.81 -16.95 -15.89
N VAL A 5 -13.24 -16.02 -15.05
CA VAL A 5 -12.78 -15.93 -13.66
C VAL A 5 -13.78 -16.60 -12.74
N PHE A 6 -13.28 -17.43 -11.83
CA PHE A 6 -14.04 -18.01 -10.73
C PHE A 6 -13.60 -17.37 -9.42
N THR A 7 -14.54 -16.78 -8.67
CA THR A 7 -14.25 -16.11 -7.40
C THR A 7 -15.41 -16.26 -6.42
N ALA A 8 -15.27 -15.75 -5.19
CA ALA A 8 -16.32 -15.80 -4.18
C ALA A 8 -16.20 -14.62 -3.21
N GLY A 9 -17.32 -14.29 -2.56
CA GLY A 9 -17.37 -13.27 -1.52
C GLY A 9 -17.29 -11.83 -2.04
N ALA A 10 -16.93 -10.90 -1.16
CA ALA A 10 -16.83 -9.49 -1.51
C ALA A 10 -15.59 -9.22 -2.40
N LEU A 11 -15.71 -8.24 -3.30
CA LEU A 11 -14.61 -7.84 -4.17
C LEU A 11 -13.51 -7.16 -3.35
N ALA A 12 -12.38 -7.84 -3.18
CA ALA A 12 -11.20 -7.26 -2.56
C ALA A 12 -10.53 -6.21 -3.50
N PRO A 13 -9.92 -5.14 -2.97
CA PRO A 13 -9.24 -4.14 -3.80
C PRO A 13 -8.19 -4.71 -4.75
N VAL A 14 -7.37 -5.66 -4.26
CA VAL A 14 -6.37 -6.34 -5.10
C VAL A 14 -7.01 -7.06 -6.29
N ASN A 15 -8.13 -7.73 -6.07
CA ASN A 15 -8.86 -8.48 -7.10
C ASN A 15 -9.53 -7.53 -8.09
N ARG A 16 -10.06 -6.39 -7.63
CA ARG A 16 -10.61 -5.35 -8.51
C ARG A 16 -9.58 -4.91 -9.54
N VAL A 17 -8.40 -4.49 -9.08
CA VAL A 17 -7.30 -4.07 -9.94
C VAL A 17 -6.87 -5.19 -10.88
N PHE A 18 -6.77 -6.43 -10.37
CA PHE A 18 -6.42 -7.59 -11.18
C PHE A 18 -7.42 -7.83 -12.31
N PHE A 19 -8.72 -7.79 -12.02
CA PHE A 19 -9.78 -7.97 -13.01
C PHE A 19 -9.81 -6.85 -14.03
N GLU A 20 -9.65 -5.58 -13.61
CA GLU A 20 -9.55 -4.44 -14.52
C GLU A 20 -8.36 -4.56 -15.48
N ARG A 21 -7.20 -5.03 -14.98
CA ARG A 21 -6.01 -5.27 -15.80
C ARG A 21 -6.18 -6.46 -16.74
N LEU A 22 -6.75 -7.56 -16.24
CA LEU A 22 -7.05 -8.75 -17.05
C LEU A 22 -8.04 -8.45 -18.18
N ALA A 23 -9.05 -7.61 -17.93
CA ALA A 23 -10.02 -7.17 -18.93
C ALA A 23 -9.40 -6.34 -20.06
N ARG A 24 -8.25 -5.68 -19.81
CA ARG A 24 -7.52 -4.86 -20.78
C ARG A 24 -6.33 -5.57 -21.40
N GLU A 25 -6.11 -6.84 -21.05
CA GLU A 25 -4.93 -7.59 -21.43
C GLU A 25 -4.97 -7.98 -22.93
N PRO A 26 -3.98 -7.58 -23.75
CA PRO A 26 -3.97 -7.93 -25.16
C PRO A 26 -4.00 -9.45 -25.39
N GLY A 27 -4.86 -9.90 -26.30
CA GLY A 27 -5.00 -11.33 -26.64
C GLY A 27 -5.85 -12.14 -25.65
N VAL A 28 -6.34 -11.52 -24.58
CA VAL A 28 -7.27 -12.12 -23.62
C VAL A 28 -8.65 -11.49 -23.80
N ASP A 29 -9.66 -12.35 -23.90
CA ASP A 29 -11.07 -11.98 -23.88
C ASP A 29 -11.67 -12.45 -22.55
N LEU A 30 -11.83 -11.56 -21.58
CA LEU A 30 -12.42 -11.89 -20.29
C LEU A 30 -13.95 -12.02 -20.45
N CYS A 31 -14.41 -13.23 -20.77
CA CYS A 31 -15.80 -13.50 -21.15
C CYS A 31 -16.78 -13.52 -19.98
N GLY A 32 -16.30 -13.53 -18.74
CA GLY A 32 -17.15 -13.37 -17.56
C GLY A 32 -16.41 -13.55 -16.23
N ILE A 33 -17.00 -12.99 -15.17
CA ILE A 33 -16.60 -13.18 -13.78
C ILE A 33 -17.74 -13.89 -13.05
N VAL A 34 -17.53 -15.14 -12.62
CA VAL A 34 -18.51 -15.94 -11.91
C VAL A 34 -18.22 -15.87 -10.40
N VAL A 35 -19.16 -15.28 -9.66
CA VAL A 35 -19.07 -15.06 -8.21
C VAL A 35 -19.92 -16.10 -7.49
N ASP A 36 -19.27 -17.04 -6.81
CA ASP A 36 -19.90 -18.04 -5.96
C ASP A 36 -20.40 -17.39 -4.66
N GLU A 37 -21.73 -17.33 -4.49
CA GLU A 37 -22.37 -16.77 -3.30
C GLU A 37 -22.66 -17.83 -2.23
N TYR A 38 -22.28 -19.08 -2.48
CA TYR A 38 -22.51 -20.17 -1.53
C TYR A 38 -21.94 -19.85 -0.15
N ARG A 39 -22.83 -19.81 0.84
CA ARG A 39 -22.47 -19.68 2.26
C ARG A 39 -22.66 -21.00 2.95
N ARG A 40 -21.56 -21.57 3.45
CA ARG A 40 -21.64 -22.77 4.28
C ARG A 40 -22.52 -22.49 5.51
N PRO A 41 -23.52 -23.34 5.80
CA PRO A 41 -24.36 -23.20 6.98
C PRO A 41 -23.51 -23.07 8.25
N ARG A 42 -23.80 -22.04 9.06
CA ARG A 42 -23.07 -21.82 10.33
C ARG A 42 -23.56 -22.81 11.38
N LYS A 43 -22.62 -23.53 12.01
CA LYS A 43 -22.93 -24.30 13.22
C LYS A 43 -23.48 -23.38 14.32
N GLY A 44 -24.39 -23.88 15.15
CA GLY A 44 -24.94 -23.15 16.29
C GLY A 44 -23.87 -22.64 17.26
N LEU A 45 -24.14 -21.53 17.96
CA LEU A 45 -23.17 -20.83 18.82
C LEU A 45 -22.51 -21.78 19.84
N ALA A 46 -23.32 -22.61 20.52
CA ALA A 46 -22.83 -23.56 21.52
C ALA A 46 -21.92 -24.64 20.93
N ALA A 47 -22.19 -25.10 19.70
CA ALA A 47 -21.33 -26.07 19.02
C ALA A 47 -20.00 -25.44 18.59
N ARG A 48 -20.02 -24.18 18.15
CA ARG A 48 -18.81 -23.42 17.82
C ARG A 48 -17.96 -23.14 19.05
N ALA A 49 -18.58 -22.74 20.16
CA ALA A 49 -17.88 -22.52 21.42
C ALA A 49 -17.26 -23.80 21.97
N ARG A 50 -17.99 -24.92 21.96
CA ARG A 50 -17.45 -26.24 22.36
C ARG A 50 -16.29 -26.68 21.47
N ALA A 51 -16.40 -26.53 20.15
CA ALA A 51 -15.31 -26.86 19.23
C ALA A 51 -14.08 -25.98 19.48
N ALA A 52 -14.26 -24.67 19.63
CA ALA A 52 -13.17 -23.74 19.91
C ALA A 52 -12.51 -24.02 21.28
N LEU A 53 -13.27 -24.29 22.34
CA LEU A 53 -12.70 -24.65 23.64
C LEU A 53 -11.94 -25.99 23.60
N ARG A 54 -12.39 -26.95 22.78
CA ARG A 54 -11.66 -28.21 22.56
C ARG A 54 -10.35 -28.02 21.80
N GLU A 55 -10.35 -27.15 20.79
CA GLU A 55 -9.20 -26.93 19.91
C GLU A 55 -8.17 -25.95 20.52
N ASP A 56 -8.64 -24.88 21.15
CA ASP A 56 -7.83 -23.72 21.56
C ASP A 56 -7.80 -23.50 23.10
N GLY A 57 -8.58 -24.26 23.86
CA GLY A 57 -8.68 -24.15 25.31
C GLY A 57 -9.27 -22.81 25.81
N TRP A 58 -9.07 -22.52 27.10
CA TRP A 58 -9.57 -21.29 27.73
C TRP A 58 -8.93 -20.00 27.18
N GLY A 59 -7.76 -20.09 26.54
CA GLY A 59 -7.09 -18.96 25.90
C GLY A 59 -7.93 -18.30 24.80
N TRP A 60 -8.79 -19.07 24.14
CA TRP A 60 -9.75 -18.58 23.15
C TRP A 60 -10.70 -17.51 23.70
N LEU A 61 -11.14 -17.65 24.96
CA LEU A 61 -12.07 -16.70 25.59
C LEU A 61 -11.40 -15.34 25.79
N GLY A 62 -10.15 -15.34 26.27
CA GLY A 62 -9.33 -14.13 26.40
C GLY A 62 -9.08 -13.45 25.05
N PHE A 63 -8.82 -14.23 23.99
CA PHE A 63 -8.76 -13.72 22.63
C PHE A 63 -10.07 -13.07 22.18
N LYS A 64 -11.23 -13.71 22.39
CA LYS A 64 -12.52 -13.14 21.98
C LYS A 64 -12.82 -11.82 22.69
N LEU A 65 -12.46 -11.69 23.98
CA LEU A 65 -12.57 -10.43 24.71
C LEU A 65 -11.64 -9.36 24.12
N ALA A 66 -10.35 -9.69 23.93
CA ALA A 66 -9.36 -8.76 23.37
C ALA A 66 -9.71 -8.32 21.94
N ALA A 67 -10.09 -9.26 21.07
CA ALA A 67 -10.47 -9.00 19.68
C ALA A 67 -11.75 -8.16 19.58
N LYS A 68 -12.75 -8.39 20.45
CA LYS A 68 -13.93 -7.53 20.52
C LYS A 68 -13.58 -6.13 21.00
N GLY A 69 -12.70 -5.99 21.99
CA GLY A 69 -12.27 -4.69 22.53
C GLY A 69 -11.51 -3.84 21.51
N THR A 70 -10.51 -4.41 20.83
CA THR A 70 -9.77 -3.70 19.77
C THR A 70 -10.66 -3.37 18.57
N ALA A 71 -11.52 -4.30 18.15
CA ALA A 71 -12.48 -4.05 17.07
C ALA A 71 -13.51 -2.98 17.45
N LEU A 72 -13.86 -2.80 18.72
CA LEU A 72 -14.79 -1.77 19.17
C LEU A 72 -14.13 -0.39 19.15
N LEU A 73 -12.93 -0.23 19.70
CA LEU A 73 -12.21 1.06 19.70
C LEU A 73 -11.90 1.53 18.27
N GLY A 74 -11.43 0.62 17.41
CA GLY A 74 -11.19 0.92 15.99
C GLY A 74 -12.46 1.33 15.26
N ARG A 75 -13.57 0.60 15.48
CA ARG A 75 -14.88 0.94 14.90
C ARG A 75 -15.42 2.26 15.42
N LEU A 76 -15.26 2.59 16.70
CA LEU A 76 -15.74 3.87 17.23
C LEU A 76 -14.94 5.04 16.68
N GLY A 77 -13.61 4.95 16.63
CA GLY A 77 -12.75 6.00 16.05
C GLY A 77 -13.03 6.20 14.57
N LEU A 78 -13.10 5.12 13.80
CA LEU A 78 -13.41 5.17 12.37
C LEU A 78 -14.87 5.61 12.12
N ALA A 79 -15.85 5.12 12.88
CA ALA A 79 -17.24 5.54 12.73
C ALA A 79 -17.44 7.03 13.08
N LEU A 80 -16.75 7.55 14.09
CA LEU A 80 -16.75 9.00 14.39
C LEU A 80 -16.16 9.81 13.23
N PHE A 81 -15.10 9.30 12.60
CA PHE A 81 -14.47 9.91 11.42
C PHE A 81 -15.34 9.81 10.16
N GLU A 82 -15.93 8.65 9.89
CA GLU A 82 -16.78 8.34 8.73
C GLU A 82 -18.14 9.04 8.83
N ARG A 83 -18.61 9.38 10.05
CA ARG A 83 -19.86 10.12 10.24
C ARG A 83 -19.79 11.47 9.53
N GLY A 84 -20.48 11.59 8.41
CA GLY A 84 -20.53 12.81 7.59
C GLY A 84 -19.40 12.95 6.56
N ARG A 85 -18.63 11.89 6.30
CA ARG A 85 -17.70 11.81 5.16
C ARG A 85 -18.27 10.91 4.08
N ARG A 86 -18.22 11.37 2.84
CA ARG A 86 -18.49 10.53 1.68
C ARG A 86 -17.22 9.72 1.39
N ARG A 87 -17.36 8.44 1.08
CA ARG A 87 -16.25 7.70 0.47
C ARG A 87 -16.03 8.23 -0.93
N VAL A 88 -14.78 8.50 -1.28
CA VAL A 88 -14.38 8.87 -2.64
C VAL A 88 -14.48 7.62 -3.52
N ASP A 89 -13.97 6.50 -3.01
CA ASP A 89 -13.97 5.19 -3.69
C ASP A 89 -15.20 4.34 -3.29
N ALA A 90 -16.40 4.91 -3.43
CA ALA A 90 -17.65 4.22 -3.09
C ALA A 90 -17.99 3.03 -4.02
N GLU A 91 -17.21 2.81 -5.09
CA GLU A 91 -17.48 1.87 -6.16
C GLU A 91 -16.56 0.63 -6.15
N GLN A 92 -16.33 0.06 -4.97
CA GLN A 92 -15.63 -1.23 -4.81
C GLN A 92 -16.58 -2.44 -4.95
N SER A 93 -17.57 -2.37 -5.83
CA SER A 93 -18.54 -3.45 -6.06
C SER A 93 -18.29 -4.13 -7.40
N TYR A 94 -18.80 -5.36 -7.54
CA TYR A 94 -18.73 -6.06 -8.82
C TYR A 94 -19.56 -5.36 -9.90
N GLU A 95 -20.63 -4.66 -9.53
CA GLU A 95 -21.48 -3.90 -10.43
C GLU A 95 -20.70 -2.71 -11.02
N ALA A 96 -20.00 -1.95 -10.18
CA ALA A 96 -19.14 -0.87 -10.66
C ALA A 96 -17.98 -1.39 -11.51
N LEU A 97 -17.38 -2.52 -11.13
CA LEU A 97 -16.37 -3.20 -11.96
C LEU A 97 -16.93 -3.56 -13.35
N SER A 98 -18.13 -4.15 -13.40
CA SER A 98 -18.81 -4.52 -14.65
C SER A 98 -19.02 -3.30 -15.54
N HIS A 99 -19.56 -2.20 -14.99
CA HIS A 99 -19.75 -0.96 -15.74
C HIS A 99 -18.44 -0.36 -16.27
N ARG A 100 -17.35 -0.40 -15.49
CA ARG A 100 -16.06 0.20 -15.85
C ARG A 100 -15.22 -0.64 -16.83
N SER A 101 -15.41 -1.96 -16.82
CA SER A 101 -14.63 -2.90 -17.65
C SER A 101 -15.41 -3.49 -18.82
N ALA A 102 -16.73 -3.27 -18.87
CA ALA A 102 -17.66 -3.91 -19.79
C ALA A 102 -17.66 -5.46 -19.71
N VAL A 103 -17.21 -6.01 -18.58
CA VAL A 103 -17.16 -7.45 -18.33
C VAL A 103 -18.38 -7.88 -17.52
N ALA A 104 -19.12 -8.86 -18.03
CA ALA A 104 -20.28 -9.40 -17.34
C ALA A 104 -19.89 -10.09 -16.02
N VAL A 105 -20.60 -9.76 -14.95
CA VAL A 105 -20.50 -10.42 -13.64
C VAL A 105 -21.74 -11.29 -13.44
N TYR A 106 -21.51 -12.57 -13.19
CA TYR A 106 -22.55 -13.55 -12.91
C TYR A 106 -22.48 -13.99 -11.45
N ARG A 107 -23.54 -13.70 -10.69
CA ARG A 107 -23.67 -14.18 -9.30
C ARG A 107 -24.43 -15.49 -9.31
N VAL A 108 -23.85 -16.53 -8.72
CA VAL A 108 -24.45 -17.87 -8.67
C VAL A 108 -24.59 -18.35 -7.23
N ALA A 109 -25.71 -19.02 -6.92
CA ALA A 109 -25.98 -19.51 -5.57
C ALA A 109 -25.03 -20.64 -5.14
N ASP A 110 -24.68 -21.52 -6.08
CA ASP A 110 -23.63 -22.53 -5.93
C ASP A 110 -22.97 -22.74 -7.29
N ILE A 111 -21.66 -22.46 -7.38
CA ILE A 111 -20.88 -22.66 -8.60
C ILE A 111 -20.88 -24.12 -9.12
N HIS A 112 -21.22 -25.09 -8.26
CA HIS A 112 -21.35 -26.50 -8.65
C HIS A 112 -22.76 -26.93 -9.08
N GLY A 113 -23.75 -26.04 -9.00
CA GLY A 113 -25.13 -26.34 -9.42
C GLY A 113 -25.27 -26.40 -10.94
N GLU A 114 -26.23 -27.19 -11.44
CA GLU A 114 -26.43 -27.41 -12.88
C GLU A 114 -26.63 -26.12 -13.68
N GLU A 115 -27.37 -25.16 -13.13
CA GLU A 115 -27.55 -23.84 -13.75
C GLU A 115 -26.22 -23.10 -13.94
N SER A 116 -25.37 -23.11 -12.90
CA SER A 116 -24.02 -22.53 -12.95
C SER A 116 -23.14 -23.25 -13.97
N LEU A 117 -23.21 -24.58 -14.04
CA LEU A 117 -22.43 -25.36 -15.02
C LEU A 117 -22.89 -25.07 -16.45
N ALA A 118 -24.20 -24.97 -16.69
CA ALA A 118 -24.77 -24.60 -17.98
C ALA A 118 -24.34 -23.18 -18.40
N LEU A 119 -24.37 -22.22 -17.47
CA LEU A 119 -23.87 -20.86 -17.67
C LEU A 119 -22.37 -20.87 -18.02
N ILE A 120 -21.52 -21.54 -17.23
CA ILE A 120 -20.07 -21.53 -17.48
C ILE A 120 -19.76 -22.16 -18.85
N ARG A 121 -20.49 -23.21 -19.25
CA ARG A 121 -20.36 -23.81 -20.60
C ARG A 121 -20.81 -22.86 -21.70
N SER A 122 -21.88 -22.08 -21.51
CA SER A 122 -22.38 -21.14 -22.52
C SER A 122 -21.41 -19.97 -22.76
N LEU A 123 -20.55 -19.64 -21.79
CA LEU A 123 -19.47 -18.67 -21.97
C LEU A 123 -18.36 -19.18 -22.90
N ALA A 124 -18.31 -20.48 -23.21
CA ALA A 124 -17.28 -21.13 -24.03
C ALA A 124 -15.84 -20.69 -23.69
N PRO A 125 -15.38 -20.84 -22.43
CA PRO A 125 -14.05 -20.39 -22.04
C PRO A 125 -12.95 -21.33 -22.55
N ASP A 126 -11.84 -20.75 -23.01
CA ASP A 126 -10.61 -21.49 -23.27
C ASP A 126 -9.88 -21.80 -21.96
N LEU A 127 -9.82 -20.84 -21.03
CA LEU A 127 -9.06 -20.94 -19.78
C LEU A 127 -9.90 -20.49 -18.58
N GLY A 128 -9.89 -21.28 -17.51
CA GLY A 128 -10.44 -20.88 -16.22
C GLY A 128 -9.36 -20.25 -15.33
N VAL A 129 -9.73 -19.28 -14.51
CA VAL A 129 -8.81 -18.61 -13.57
C VAL A 129 -9.48 -18.52 -12.21
N ILE A 130 -8.94 -19.22 -11.22
CA ILE A 130 -9.44 -19.17 -9.83
C ILE A 130 -8.80 -18.01 -9.08
N VAL A 131 -9.63 -17.15 -8.50
CA VAL A 131 -9.21 -16.01 -7.65
C VAL A 131 -9.97 -16.08 -6.34
N GLY A 132 -9.43 -16.87 -5.41
CA GLY A 132 -10.08 -17.17 -4.13
C GLY A 132 -11.32 -18.06 -4.27
N GLY A 133 -12.01 -18.29 -3.16
CA GLY A 133 -13.24 -19.09 -3.13
C GLY A 133 -13.06 -20.50 -2.56
N ARG A 134 -14.05 -21.35 -2.82
CA ARG A 134 -14.05 -22.75 -2.38
C ARG A 134 -13.19 -23.60 -3.33
N ILE A 135 -12.86 -24.81 -2.87
CA ILE A 135 -12.29 -25.84 -3.73
C ILE A 135 -13.32 -26.15 -4.83
N LEU A 136 -12.96 -25.88 -6.09
CA LEU A 136 -13.78 -26.17 -7.25
C LEU A 136 -13.64 -27.64 -7.63
N ARG A 137 -14.78 -28.30 -7.87
CA ARG A 137 -14.82 -29.71 -8.29
C ARG A 137 -14.42 -29.86 -9.75
N GLU A 138 -14.10 -31.10 -10.13
CA GLU A 138 -13.79 -31.49 -11.51
C GLU A 138 -14.86 -31.01 -12.50
N SER A 139 -16.14 -31.06 -12.11
CA SER A 139 -17.26 -30.58 -12.93
C SER A 139 -17.17 -29.11 -13.35
N VAL A 140 -16.38 -28.27 -12.66
CA VAL A 140 -16.16 -26.86 -12.98
C VAL A 140 -14.80 -26.68 -13.65
N ILE A 141 -13.72 -27.23 -13.07
CA ILE A 141 -12.34 -26.93 -13.50
C ILE A 141 -11.97 -27.53 -14.87
N THR A 142 -12.74 -28.51 -15.36
CA THR A 142 -12.55 -29.12 -16.68
C THR A 142 -13.43 -28.52 -17.77
N ILE A 143 -14.35 -27.59 -17.45
CA ILE A 143 -15.16 -26.91 -18.47
C ILE A 143 -14.27 -26.10 -19.45
N PRO A 144 -13.28 -25.33 -18.99
CA PRO A 144 -12.40 -24.60 -19.90
C PRO A 144 -11.46 -25.55 -20.66
N GLY A 145 -11.40 -25.43 -21.99
CA GLY A 145 -10.74 -26.42 -22.86
C GLY A 145 -9.22 -26.56 -22.65
N GLN A 146 -8.57 -25.53 -22.09
CA GLN A 146 -7.14 -25.51 -21.77
C GLN A 146 -6.89 -25.73 -20.26
N GLY A 147 -7.92 -26.12 -19.52
CA GLY A 147 -7.88 -26.29 -18.08
C GLY A 147 -8.11 -25.00 -17.31
N THR A 148 -7.99 -25.11 -15.99
CA THR A 148 -8.20 -23.99 -15.06
C THR A 148 -6.92 -23.74 -14.28
N LEU A 149 -6.42 -22.52 -14.29
CA LEU A 149 -5.32 -22.11 -13.43
C LEU A 149 -5.83 -21.73 -12.03
N ASN A 150 -5.00 -21.98 -11.04
CA ASN A 150 -5.16 -21.52 -9.68
C ASN A 150 -3.89 -20.81 -9.23
N ILE A 151 -4.06 -19.76 -8.41
CA ILE A 151 -2.96 -19.14 -7.69
C ILE A 151 -2.97 -19.57 -6.23
N HIS A 152 -1.87 -20.17 -5.80
CA HIS A 152 -1.64 -20.56 -4.42
C HIS A 152 -0.49 -19.76 -3.83
N LYS A 153 -0.76 -18.99 -2.77
CA LYS A 153 0.21 -18.05 -2.18
C LYS A 153 1.18 -18.73 -1.20
N ARG A 154 1.69 -19.91 -1.57
CA ARG A 154 2.72 -20.69 -0.86
C ARG A 154 3.56 -21.52 -1.83
N LYS A 155 4.64 -22.11 -1.31
CA LYS A 155 5.45 -23.11 -2.03
C LYS A 155 4.69 -24.43 -2.14
N VAL A 156 4.81 -25.08 -3.29
CA VAL A 156 4.34 -26.45 -3.51
C VAL A 156 5.51 -27.30 -3.99
N PRO A 157 5.57 -28.59 -3.60
CA PRO A 157 4.52 -29.38 -2.93
C PRO A 157 4.45 -29.22 -1.40
N GLU A 158 5.37 -28.49 -0.77
CA GLU A 158 5.62 -28.50 0.67
C GLU A 158 4.44 -27.95 1.49
N TYR A 159 3.78 -26.89 1.03
CA TYR A 159 2.77 -26.15 1.80
C TYR A 159 1.41 -26.04 1.09
N ARG A 160 0.83 -27.18 0.69
CA ARG A 160 -0.52 -27.23 0.08
C ARG A 160 -1.62 -26.92 1.10
N GLY A 161 -2.79 -26.50 0.62
CA GLY A 161 -3.99 -26.33 1.44
C GLY A 161 -4.14 -24.94 2.05
N GLY A 162 -4.92 -24.85 3.13
CA GLY A 162 -5.54 -23.60 3.56
C GLY A 162 -4.77 -22.80 4.62
N GLY A 163 -5.30 -21.61 4.92
CA GLY A 163 -4.86 -20.72 6.00
C GLY A 163 -4.31 -19.39 5.51
N PRO A 164 -4.00 -18.45 6.42
CA PRO A 164 -3.38 -17.19 6.05
C PRO A 164 -2.03 -17.39 5.36
N VAL A 165 -1.67 -16.47 4.46
CA VAL A 165 -0.36 -16.44 3.79
C VAL A 165 0.75 -16.40 4.84
N GLY A 166 1.78 -17.23 4.65
CA GLY A 166 2.96 -17.31 5.53
C GLY A 166 2.75 -17.95 6.90
N TYR A 167 1.52 -18.34 7.27
CA TYR A 167 1.27 -18.90 8.59
C TYR A 167 2.09 -20.18 8.88
N TRP A 168 2.08 -21.14 7.95
CA TRP A 168 2.74 -22.43 8.15
C TRP A 168 4.26 -22.31 7.98
N GLU A 169 4.69 -21.55 6.99
CA GLU A 169 6.09 -21.30 6.67
C GLU A 169 6.81 -20.60 7.82
N VAL A 170 6.19 -19.56 8.41
CA VAL A 170 6.76 -18.86 9.57
C VAL A 170 6.84 -19.77 10.79
N LEU A 171 5.86 -20.66 11.00
CA LEU A 171 5.93 -21.65 12.08
C LEU A 171 7.01 -22.70 11.87
N ALA A 172 7.26 -23.09 10.61
CA ALA A 172 8.32 -24.01 10.23
C ALA A 172 9.72 -23.36 10.25
N GLY A 173 9.82 -22.04 10.44
CA GLY A 173 11.10 -21.32 10.45
C GLY A 173 11.67 -21.05 9.05
N GLU A 174 10.81 -21.06 8.03
CA GLU A 174 11.20 -20.75 6.65
C GLU A 174 11.73 -19.32 6.51
N ARG A 175 12.75 -19.16 5.67
CA ARG A 175 13.32 -17.85 5.32
C ARG A 175 12.57 -17.16 4.18
N SER A 176 11.66 -17.87 3.51
CA SER A 176 10.85 -17.34 2.43
C SER A 176 9.50 -18.05 2.34
N ILE A 177 8.48 -17.31 1.89
CA ILE A 177 7.22 -17.88 1.42
C ILE A 177 7.25 -17.99 -0.11
N GLY A 178 6.29 -18.73 -0.68
CA GLY A 178 6.15 -18.88 -2.13
C GLY A 178 4.86 -18.27 -2.67
N VAL A 179 4.80 -18.06 -3.98
CA VAL A 179 3.56 -17.90 -4.74
C VAL A 179 3.67 -18.78 -5.97
N THR A 180 2.67 -19.63 -6.19
CA THR A 180 2.65 -20.66 -7.22
C THR A 180 1.41 -20.49 -8.07
N VAL A 181 1.56 -20.46 -9.39
CA VAL A 181 0.48 -20.62 -10.35
C VAL A 181 0.55 -22.04 -10.90
N HIS A 182 -0.53 -22.80 -10.76
CA HIS A 182 -0.58 -24.19 -11.18
C HIS A 182 -1.95 -24.52 -11.80
N TYR A 183 -2.03 -25.61 -12.56
CA TYR A 183 -3.31 -26.13 -13.02
C TYR A 183 -4.10 -26.72 -11.84
N ALA A 184 -5.38 -26.40 -11.75
CA ALA A 184 -6.28 -26.97 -10.77
C ALA A 184 -6.55 -28.44 -11.09
N THR A 185 -6.59 -29.28 -10.06
CA THR A 185 -6.98 -30.70 -10.15
C THR A 185 -7.92 -31.03 -9.00
N ALA A 186 -8.49 -32.22 -8.97
CA ALA A 186 -9.32 -32.68 -7.86
C ALA A 186 -8.57 -32.67 -6.50
N ARG A 187 -7.23 -32.81 -6.52
CA ARG A 187 -6.40 -32.72 -5.33
C ARG A 187 -5.92 -31.28 -5.11
N VAL A 188 -6.17 -30.77 -3.91
CA VAL A 188 -5.85 -29.40 -3.49
C VAL A 188 -4.37 -29.08 -3.72
N ASP A 189 -4.11 -28.05 -4.51
CA ASP A 189 -2.79 -27.47 -4.83
C ASP A 189 -1.75 -28.48 -5.35
N ALA A 190 -2.19 -29.57 -5.98
CA ALA A 190 -1.32 -30.69 -6.38
C ALA A 190 -1.08 -30.79 -7.90
N GLY A 191 -1.68 -29.90 -8.69
CA GLY A 191 -1.57 -29.94 -10.16
C GLY A 191 -0.24 -29.39 -10.70
N PRO A 192 0.03 -29.60 -12.00
CA PRO A 192 1.27 -29.14 -12.63
C PRO A 192 1.52 -27.63 -12.43
N VAL A 193 2.73 -27.26 -12.00
CA VAL A 193 3.16 -25.89 -11.74
C VAL A 193 3.54 -25.20 -13.04
N LEU A 194 2.89 -24.08 -13.33
CA LEU A 194 3.17 -23.27 -14.51
C LEU A 194 4.23 -22.21 -14.20
N ALA A 195 4.14 -21.57 -13.03
CA ALA A 195 5.08 -20.54 -12.60
C ALA A 195 5.15 -20.48 -11.06
N GLU A 196 6.30 -20.08 -10.53
CA GLU A 196 6.52 -19.90 -9.11
C GLU A 196 7.44 -18.71 -8.83
N ALA A 197 7.25 -18.07 -7.69
CA ALA A 197 8.10 -17.00 -7.19
C ALA A 197 8.23 -17.10 -5.66
N THR A 198 9.26 -16.49 -5.10
CA THR A 198 9.50 -16.50 -3.65
C THR A 198 9.57 -15.10 -3.08
N ILE A 199 9.20 -14.97 -1.81
CA ILE A 199 9.23 -13.71 -1.06
C ILE A 199 10.04 -13.95 0.21
N PRO A 200 11.13 -13.20 0.45
CA PRO A 200 11.88 -13.33 1.69
C PRO A 200 11.02 -12.92 2.90
N VAL A 201 11.12 -13.68 3.98
CA VAL A 201 10.52 -13.33 5.28
C VAL A 201 11.48 -12.40 6.00
N GLU A 202 11.11 -11.14 6.12
CA GLU A 202 11.90 -10.11 6.80
C GLU A 202 11.68 -10.14 8.32
N GLU A 203 12.61 -9.55 9.07
CA GLU A 203 12.66 -9.66 10.53
C GLU A 203 11.39 -9.16 11.25
N CYS A 204 10.76 -8.12 10.70
CA CYS A 204 9.56 -7.48 11.22
C CYS A 204 8.31 -7.79 10.37
N ASP A 205 8.33 -8.84 9.55
CA ASP A 205 7.13 -9.27 8.84
C ASP A 205 6.04 -9.76 9.80
N THR A 206 4.80 -9.41 9.45
CA THR A 206 3.57 -9.95 10.02
C THR A 206 2.86 -10.81 8.97
N LEU A 207 1.85 -11.59 9.36
CA LEU A 207 1.07 -12.33 8.35
C LEU A 207 0.37 -11.36 7.38
N GLU A 208 0.03 -10.17 7.87
CA GLU A 208 -0.55 -9.09 7.05
C GLU A 208 0.44 -8.52 6.02
N SER A 209 1.69 -8.21 6.41
CA SER A 209 2.68 -7.73 5.43
C SER A 209 3.08 -8.81 4.43
N LEU A 210 3.21 -10.07 4.88
CA LEU A 210 3.43 -11.21 3.98
C LEU A 210 2.26 -11.40 3.00
N GLY A 211 1.02 -11.21 3.47
CA GLY A 211 -0.18 -11.22 2.62
C GLY A 211 -0.11 -10.14 1.54
N ILE A 212 0.23 -8.90 1.89
CA ILE A 212 0.38 -7.80 0.93
C ILE A 212 1.46 -8.11 -0.11
N LYS A 213 2.63 -8.58 0.31
CA LYS A 213 3.73 -8.96 -0.60
C LYS A 213 3.30 -10.07 -1.57
N ALA A 214 2.60 -11.09 -1.07
CA ALA A 214 2.10 -12.21 -1.87
C ALA A 214 0.96 -11.82 -2.81
N ASP A 215 0.12 -10.87 -2.41
CA ASP A 215 -0.95 -10.31 -3.24
C ASP A 215 -0.37 -9.56 -4.44
N LEU A 216 0.61 -8.68 -4.21
CA LEU A 216 1.27 -7.89 -5.26
C LEU A 216 2.07 -8.78 -6.23
N LEU A 217 2.96 -9.62 -5.70
CA LEU A 217 3.76 -10.52 -6.52
C LEU A 217 2.89 -11.55 -7.23
N GLY A 218 1.88 -12.07 -6.53
CA GLY A 218 0.96 -13.06 -7.07
C GLY A 218 0.11 -12.52 -8.21
N ALA A 219 -0.43 -11.31 -8.09
CA ALA A 219 -1.21 -10.71 -9.16
C ALA A 219 -0.38 -10.55 -10.45
N ARG A 220 0.89 -10.13 -10.33
CA ARG A 220 1.82 -10.05 -11.47
C ARG A 220 2.11 -11.43 -12.06
N LEU A 221 2.54 -12.38 -11.22
CA LEU A 221 2.87 -13.73 -11.65
C LEU A 221 1.68 -14.40 -12.35
N TYR A 222 0.46 -14.12 -11.90
CA TYR A 222 -0.74 -14.72 -12.44
C TYR A 222 -1.11 -14.15 -13.81
N LEU A 223 -1.04 -12.83 -13.97
CA LEU A 223 -1.26 -12.18 -15.26
C LEU A 223 -0.21 -12.66 -16.30
N ASP A 224 1.06 -12.75 -15.90
CA ASP A 224 2.13 -13.26 -16.76
C ASP A 224 1.92 -14.73 -17.13
N SER A 225 1.38 -15.54 -16.22
CA SER A 225 1.00 -16.93 -16.49
C SER A 225 -0.16 -17.04 -17.49
N ILE A 226 -1.18 -16.18 -17.37
CA ILE A 226 -2.30 -16.11 -18.32
C ILE A 226 -1.80 -15.70 -19.71
N ARG A 227 -0.93 -14.68 -19.80
CA ARG A 227 -0.26 -14.29 -21.06
C ARG A 227 0.53 -15.44 -21.67
N ARG A 228 1.26 -16.19 -20.86
CA ARG A 228 2.03 -17.36 -21.31
C ARG A 228 1.13 -18.43 -21.92
N VAL A 229 -0.02 -18.73 -21.31
CA VAL A 229 -1.02 -19.68 -21.84
C VAL A 229 -1.66 -19.15 -23.13
N ALA A 230 -2.00 -17.86 -23.18
CA ALA A 230 -2.53 -17.19 -24.38
C ALA A 230 -1.56 -17.29 -25.56
N ALA A 231 -0.25 -17.20 -25.30
CA ALA A 231 0.81 -17.39 -26.28
C ALA A 231 1.13 -18.87 -26.62
N GLY A 232 0.30 -19.81 -26.17
CA GLY A 232 0.44 -21.25 -26.48
C GLY A 232 1.44 -22.01 -25.60
N ARG A 233 2.12 -21.37 -24.65
CA ARG A 233 3.13 -22.01 -23.79
C ARG A 233 2.50 -22.60 -22.52
N ARG A 234 1.79 -23.72 -22.66
CA ARG A 234 0.89 -24.28 -21.62
C ARG A 234 1.52 -25.33 -20.69
N GLU A 235 2.75 -25.73 -20.96
CA GLU A 235 3.39 -26.82 -20.22
C GLU A 235 3.66 -26.45 -18.76
N GLY A 236 3.06 -27.24 -17.85
CA GLY A 236 3.32 -27.18 -16.42
C GLY A 236 4.22 -28.32 -15.96
N ARG A 237 5.12 -28.06 -15.01
CA ARG A 237 5.98 -29.06 -14.38
C ARG A 237 5.15 -29.90 -13.39
N PRO A 238 5.09 -31.24 -13.53
CA PRO A 238 4.43 -32.09 -12.55
C PRO A 238 5.03 -31.91 -11.15
N GLN A 239 4.19 -31.91 -10.12
CA GLN A 239 4.64 -31.91 -8.73
C GLN A 239 4.90 -33.35 -8.26
N ASP A 240 5.94 -33.54 -7.45
CA ASP A 240 6.07 -34.76 -6.66
C ASP A 240 4.91 -34.87 -5.66
N GLN A 241 4.21 -35.99 -5.71
CA GLN A 241 3.04 -36.24 -4.89
C GLN A 241 3.38 -36.82 -3.52
N ALA A 242 4.60 -37.36 -3.35
CA ALA A 242 5.06 -38.01 -2.13
C ALA A 242 5.65 -37.02 -1.10
N SER A 243 6.33 -35.96 -1.56
CA SER A 243 6.94 -34.94 -0.70
C SER A 243 5.96 -33.90 -0.14
N GLY A 244 4.74 -33.82 -0.67
CA GLY A 244 3.80 -32.74 -0.33
C GLY A 244 2.95 -32.97 0.91
N ARG A 245 2.81 -31.94 1.76
CA ARG A 245 1.89 -31.93 2.91
C ARG A 245 0.70 -31.00 2.64
N THR A 246 -0.50 -31.48 2.95
CA THR A 246 -1.73 -30.68 2.89
C THR A 246 -2.09 -30.17 4.27
N TYR A 247 -2.04 -28.86 4.47
CA TYR A 247 -2.39 -28.20 5.71
C TYR A 247 -3.85 -27.76 5.74
N ARG A 248 -4.48 -27.89 6.91
CA ARG A 248 -5.80 -27.28 7.17
C ARG A 248 -5.62 -25.82 7.56
N ALA A 249 -6.66 -25.00 7.39
CA ALA A 249 -6.61 -23.63 7.91
C ALA A 249 -6.57 -23.66 9.45
N PRO A 250 -5.63 -22.92 10.10
CA PRO A 250 -5.58 -22.80 11.55
C PRO A 250 -6.80 -22.06 12.11
N SER A 251 -7.07 -22.19 13.41
CA SER A 251 -8.12 -21.45 14.09
C SER A 251 -7.83 -19.94 14.13
N GLU A 252 -8.87 -19.10 14.24
CA GLU A 252 -8.69 -17.64 14.40
C GLU A 252 -7.81 -17.30 15.61
N PHE A 253 -7.87 -18.10 16.68
CA PHE A 253 -7.06 -17.92 17.87
C PHE A 253 -5.59 -18.21 17.62
N GLN A 254 -5.29 -19.31 16.92
CA GLN A 254 -3.94 -19.68 16.54
C GLN A 254 -3.29 -18.63 15.63
N VAL A 255 -4.05 -18.10 14.65
CA VAL A 255 -3.63 -16.98 13.79
C VAL A 255 -3.34 -15.74 14.63
N TRP A 256 -4.27 -15.36 15.52
CA TRP A 256 -4.09 -14.20 16.41
C TRP A 256 -2.87 -14.34 17.32
N LYS A 257 -2.61 -15.55 17.85
CA LYS A 257 -1.47 -15.83 18.73
C LYS A 257 -0.15 -15.63 18.00
N LEU A 258 -0.02 -16.17 16.79
CA LEU A 258 1.18 -15.97 15.96
C LEU A 258 1.33 -14.50 15.57
N GLU A 259 0.27 -13.88 15.07
CA GLU A 259 0.25 -12.48 14.64
C GLU A 259 0.65 -11.53 15.79
N ARG A 260 0.15 -11.79 17.02
CA ARG A 260 0.53 -11.04 18.22
C ARG A 260 2.02 -11.20 18.56
N ARG A 261 2.59 -12.40 18.38
CA ARG A 261 4.02 -12.64 18.59
C ARG A 261 4.86 -11.86 17.56
N LEU A 262 4.48 -11.91 16.28
CA LEU A 262 5.16 -11.18 15.21
C LEU A 262 5.09 -9.66 15.42
N LYS A 263 3.91 -9.12 15.72
CA LYS A 263 3.72 -7.70 16.03
C LYS A 263 4.54 -7.24 17.25
N ARG A 264 4.64 -8.07 18.30
CA ARG A 264 5.49 -7.78 19.46
C ARG A 264 6.98 -7.77 19.11
N LYS A 265 7.43 -8.67 18.24
CA LYS A 265 8.82 -8.69 17.75
C LYS A 265 9.10 -7.42 16.95
N ALA A 266 8.25 -7.11 15.96
CA ALA A 266 8.36 -5.90 15.14
C ALA A 266 8.38 -4.62 15.99
N ALA A 267 7.48 -4.50 16.98
CA ALA A 267 7.41 -3.32 17.85
C ALA A 267 8.63 -3.10 18.76
N ARG A 268 9.54 -4.09 18.89
CA ARG A 268 10.83 -3.92 19.59
C ARG A 268 11.93 -3.38 18.70
N LEU A 269 11.80 -3.56 17.39
CA LEU A 269 12.82 -3.25 16.39
C LEU A 269 12.46 -2.01 15.56
N MET A 270 11.18 -1.63 15.56
CA MET A 270 10.63 -0.53 14.78
C MET A 270 10.08 0.57 15.71
N PRO A 271 9.99 1.83 15.25
CA PRO A 271 9.39 2.91 16.03
C PRO A 271 8.00 2.55 16.55
N ALA A 272 7.79 2.72 17.86
CA ALA A 272 6.53 2.37 18.50
C ALA A 272 5.44 3.41 18.25
N GLY A 273 4.23 2.94 17.92
CA GLY A 273 3.03 3.79 17.90
C GLY A 273 2.58 4.24 19.29
N PRO A 274 1.60 5.16 19.40
CA PRO A 274 1.10 5.65 20.68
C PRO A 274 0.51 4.52 21.52
N SER A 275 0.67 4.60 22.85
CA SER A 275 0.04 3.65 23.77
C SER A 275 -1.50 3.71 23.65
N PRO A 276 -2.24 2.62 23.97
CA PRO A 276 -3.71 2.64 23.92
C PRO A 276 -4.35 3.77 24.72
N ALA A 277 -3.79 4.10 25.90
CA ALA A 277 -4.25 5.21 26.72
C ALA A 277 -4.01 6.57 26.05
N ALA A 278 -2.84 6.76 25.41
CA ALA A 278 -2.57 7.96 24.64
C ALA A 278 -3.52 8.09 23.43
N ALA A 279 -3.77 6.99 22.71
CA ALA A 279 -4.72 6.95 21.61
C ALA A 279 -6.15 7.29 22.05
N ALA A 280 -6.62 6.72 23.17
CA ALA A 280 -7.94 7.02 23.72
C ALA A 280 -8.10 8.49 24.13
N ARG A 281 -7.07 9.07 24.78
CA ARG A 281 -7.06 10.50 25.13
C ARG A 281 -7.10 11.40 23.89
N VAL A 282 -6.33 11.08 22.86
CA VAL A 282 -6.31 11.82 21.59
C VAL A 282 -7.67 11.71 20.88
N LEU A 283 -8.29 10.52 20.87
CA LEU A 283 -9.63 10.32 20.32
C LEU A 283 -10.68 11.18 21.03
N LEU A 284 -10.62 11.26 22.37
CA LEU A 284 -11.53 12.10 23.14
C LEU A 284 -11.35 13.59 22.78
N GLN A 285 -10.11 14.08 22.76
CA GLN A 285 -9.84 15.47 22.38
C GLN A 285 -10.29 15.78 20.95
N TYR A 286 -10.06 14.84 20.02
CA TYR A 286 -10.52 14.96 18.65
C TYR A 286 -12.05 15.01 18.56
N ALA A 287 -12.76 14.14 19.29
CA ALA A 287 -14.21 14.15 19.34
C ALA A 287 -14.76 15.50 19.83
N LEU A 288 -14.10 16.12 20.81
CA LEU A 288 -14.44 17.46 21.32
C LEU A 288 -14.14 18.57 20.30
N ALA A 289 -13.04 18.47 19.54
CA ALA A 289 -12.66 19.46 18.53
C ALA A 289 -13.44 19.33 17.20
N LEU A 290 -14.05 18.17 16.94
CA LEU A 290 -14.65 17.82 15.65
C LEU A 290 -15.71 18.81 15.15
N PRO A 291 -16.63 19.38 15.97
CA PRO A 291 -17.58 20.39 15.50
C PRO A 291 -16.88 21.65 14.96
N LEU A 292 -15.82 22.10 15.65
CA LEU A 292 -15.04 23.27 15.27
C LEU A 292 -14.25 23.01 13.98
N LEU A 293 -13.58 21.85 13.88
CA LEU A 293 -12.86 21.44 12.66
C LEU A 293 -13.80 21.37 11.45
N ARG A 294 -15.00 20.81 11.62
CA ARG A 294 -16.03 20.78 10.58
C ARG A 294 -16.51 22.18 10.19
N TYR A 295 -16.70 23.07 11.16
CA TYR A 295 -17.06 24.46 10.90
C TYR A 295 -15.99 25.15 10.04
N HIS A 296 -14.72 25.07 10.43
CA HIS A 296 -13.62 25.68 9.68
C HIS A 296 -13.45 25.06 8.29
N ARG A 297 -13.53 23.73 8.17
CA ARG A 297 -13.49 23.04 6.87
C ARG A 297 -14.62 23.53 5.96
N ARG A 298 -15.85 23.61 6.44
CA ARG A 298 -16.99 24.13 5.65
C ARG A 298 -16.78 25.58 5.24
N ARG A 299 -16.25 26.42 6.15
CA ARG A 299 -15.91 27.83 5.86
C ARG A 299 -14.85 27.94 4.76
N LEU A 300 -13.84 27.07 4.77
CA LEU A 300 -12.74 27.10 3.80
C LEU A 300 -13.15 26.51 2.46
N ALA A 301 -13.97 25.45 2.45
CA ALA A 301 -14.60 24.92 1.24
C ALA A 301 -15.43 26.00 0.53
N ARG A 302 -16.30 26.73 1.25
CA ARG A 302 -17.09 27.84 0.69
C ARG A 302 -16.25 28.96 0.08
N ARG A 303 -15.03 29.15 0.59
CA ARG A 303 -14.09 30.16 0.09
C ARG A 303 -13.12 29.63 -0.96
N ARG A 304 -13.23 28.35 -1.35
CA ARG A 304 -12.25 27.64 -2.20
C ARG A 304 -10.82 27.82 -1.67
N ARG A 305 -10.66 27.68 -0.35
CA ARG A 305 -9.37 27.75 0.37
C ARG A 305 -9.06 26.48 1.15
N LEU A 306 -9.55 25.33 0.70
CA LEU A 306 -9.10 24.06 1.28
C LEU A 306 -7.63 23.85 0.90
N PRO A 307 -6.78 23.36 1.82
CA PRO A 307 -5.40 23.09 1.55
C PRO A 307 -5.21 21.68 1.01
N ILE A 308 -3.98 21.42 0.59
CA ILE A 308 -3.49 20.10 0.24
C ILE A 308 -2.46 19.69 1.30
N ALA A 309 -2.59 18.47 1.83
CA ALA A 309 -1.65 17.91 2.78
C ALA A 309 -0.56 17.13 2.02
N THR A 310 0.70 17.53 2.19
CA THR A 310 1.84 16.83 1.57
C THR A 310 2.58 16.05 2.64
N PHE A 311 2.64 14.73 2.51
CA PHE A 311 3.31 13.85 3.47
C PHE A 311 4.67 13.44 2.94
N PHE A 312 5.70 13.47 3.80
CA PHE A 312 7.01 12.94 3.47
C PHE A 312 7.31 11.66 4.25
N TYR A 313 7.57 10.60 3.51
CA TYR A 313 8.03 9.29 3.96
C TYR A 313 9.54 9.19 3.68
N HIS A 314 10.22 8.25 4.34
CA HIS A 314 11.63 7.94 4.03
C HIS A 314 11.73 6.48 3.61
N VAL A 315 11.43 5.58 4.54
CA VAL A 315 11.59 4.14 4.35
C VAL A 315 10.32 3.41 4.77
N VAL A 316 9.80 2.57 3.89
CA VAL A 316 8.68 1.68 4.12
C VAL A 316 9.12 0.24 3.85
N THR A 317 9.44 -0.49 4.93
CA THR A 317 9.88 -1.89 4.85
C THR A 317 9.58 -2.64 6.14
N ASN A 318 9.73 -3.97 6.13
CA ASN A 318 9.66 -4.82 7.32
C ASN A 318 11.06 -5.20 7.83
N ARG A 319 12.08 -4.41 7.50
CA ARG A 319 13.43 -4.47 8.09
C ARG A 319 13.75 -3.21 8.91
N PRO A 320 14.49 -3.31 10.02
CA PRO A 320 14.89 -2.15 10.83
C PRO A 320 16.08 -1.42 10.19
N VAL A 321 15.86 -0.82 9.02
CA VAL A 321 16.94 -0.20 8.21
C VAL A 321 17.23 1.24 8.58
N ASN A 322 16.30 1.95 9.20
CA ASN A 322 16.56 3.23 9.86
C ASN A 322 15.49 3.54 10.92
N HIS A 323 15.73 4.62 11.68
CA HIS A 323 14.83 5.10 12.72
C HIS A 323 13.53 5.76 12.22
N LEU A 324 13.42 6.03 10.91
CA LEU A 324 12.24 6.64 10.26
C LEU A 324 11.39 5.58 9.54
N CYS A 325 11.73 4.31 9.70
CA CYS A 325 11.13 3.22 8.97
C CYS A 325 9.67 2.97 9.42
N LEU A 326 8.78 2.85 8.43
CA LEU A 326 7.37 2.54 8.62
C LEU A 326 7.07 1.10 8.12
N PRO A 327 6.45 0.23 8.91
CA PRO A 327 6.08 -1.11 8.43
C PRO A 327 5.12 -1.07 7.23
N LEU A 328 5.35 -1.95 6.24
CA LEU A 328 4.55 -2.00 5.00
C LEU A 328 3.03 -2.11 5.24
N HIS A 329 2.62 -2.92 6.21
CA HIS A 329 1.18 -3.08 6.53
C HIS A 329 0.56 -1.81 7.13
N VAL A 330 1.35 -0.97 7.81
CA VAL A 330 0.87 0.34 8.30
C VAL A 330 0.72 1.30 7.13
N PHE A 331 1.71 1.34 6.23
CA PHE A 331 1.67 2.13 5.01
C PHE A 331 0.46 1.74 4.13
N ALA A 332 0.25 0.45 3.87
CA ALA A 332 -0.90 -0.02 3.09
C ALA A 332 -2.24 0.43 3.66
N ARG A 333 -2.44 0.35 4.99
CA ARG A 333 -3.66 0.84 5.65
C ARG A 333 -3.81 2.36 5.56
N GLN A 334 -2.70 3.11 5.55
CA GLN A 334 -2.75 4.56 5.32
C GLN A 334 -3.20 4.87 3.89
N MET A 335 -2.70 4.12 2.91
CA MET A 335 -3.09 4.28 1.52
C MET A 335 -4.57 3.93 1.32
N GLU A 336 -5.02 2.79 1.84
CA GLU A 336 -6.43 2.39 1.82
C GLU A 336 -7.34 3.45 2.44
N PHE A 337 -6.92 4.03 3.57
CA PHE A 337 -7.66 5.10 4.21
C PHE A 337 -7.71 6.38 3.35
N LEU A 338 -6.57 6.78 2.77
CA LEU A 338 -6.50 7.97 1.93
C LEU A 338 -7.37 7.80 0.69
N THR A 339 -7.18 6.73 -0.08
CA THR A 339 -7.95 6.51 -1.32
C THR A 339 -9.43 6.30 -1.07
N ALA A 340 -9.82 5.75 0.09
CA ALA A 340 -11.23 5.61 0.46
C ALA A 340 -11.91 6.96 0.77
N HIS A 341 -11.19 7.98 1.24
CA HIS A 341 -11.78 9.19 1.84
C HIS A 341 -11.31 10.52 1.24
N TYR A 342 -10.22 10.52 0.49
CA TYR A 342 -9.56 11.69 -0.05
C TYR A 342 -9.02 11.41 -1.45
N ARG A 343 -8.87 12.47 -2.25
CA ARG A 343 -8.14 12.36 -3.50
C ARG A 343 -6.64 12.39 -3.21
N VAL A 344 -5.92 11.35 -3.64
CA VAL A 344 -4.46 11.35 -3.66
C VAL A 344 -4.02 11.87 -5.03
N VAL A 345 -3.25 12.94 -5.07
CA VAL A 345 -2.87 13.64 -6.30
C VAL A 345 -1.35 13.67 -6.48
N SER A 346 -0.89 13.80 -7.72
CA SER A 346 0.53 14.03 -7.99
C SER A 346 0.99 15.37 -7.41
N LEU A 347 2.30 15.50 -7.18
CA LEU A 347 2.86 16.74 -6.68
C LEU A 347 2.66 17.90 -7.67
N ASP A 348 2.77 17.65 -8.98
CA ASP A 348 2.45 18.62 -10.04
C ASP A 348 1.00 19.10 -9.97
N GLU A 349 0.03 18.18 -9.85
CA GLU A 349 -1.38 18.54 -9.75
C GLU A 349 -1.62 19.40 -8.49
N ALA A 350 -1.01 19.02 -7.36
CA ALA A 350 -1.14 19.77 -6.13
C ALA A 350 -0.59 21.20 -6.26
N VAL A 351 0.61 21.34 -6.83
CA VAL A 351 1.23 22.64 -7.05
C VAL A 351 0.39 23.50 -7.99
N ALA A 352 -0.09 22.94 -9.12
CA ALA A 352 -0.95 23.64 -10.06
C ALA A 352 -2.26 24.13 -9.40
N ARG A 353 -2.92 23.27 -8.62
CA ARG A 353 -4.14 23.62 -7.86
C ARG A 353 -3.87 24.76 -6.88
N LEU A 354 -2.79 24.68 -6.11
CA LEU A 354 -2.47 25.68 -5.10
C LEU A 354 -2.05 27.02 -5.71
N ALA A 355 -1.26 26.98 -6.78
CA ALA A 355 -0.81 28.16 -7.51
C ALA A 355 -1.94 28.90 -8.23
N SER A 356 -3.06 28.23 -8.54
CA SER A 356 -4.26 28.87 -9.09
C SER A 356 -4.94 29.85 -8.13
N GLY A 357 -4.60 29.81 -6.84
CA GLY A 357 -5.21 30.65 -5.80
C GLY A 357 -6.58 30.17 -5.31
N ALA A 358 -7.12 29.07 -5.86
CA ALA A 358 -8.36 28.46 -5.40
C ALA A 358 -8.29 26.93 -5.36
N ASN A 359 -8.80 26.33 -4.28
CA ASN A 359 -8.93 24.88 -4.12
C ASN A 359 -10.14 24.53 -3.24
N ASP A 360 -11.05 23.72 -3.75
CA ASP A 360 -12.35 23.39 -3.15
C ASP A 360 -12.46 21.95 -2.62
N GLU A 361 -11.40 21.16 -2.82
CA GLU A 361 -11.33 19.77 -2.37
C GLU A 361 -10.05 19.53 -1.54
N LEU A 362 -10.19 18.78 -0.43
CA LEU A 362 -9.02 18.29 0.32
C LEU A 362 -8.34 17.17 -0.46
N ALA A 363 -7.03 17.28 -0.63
CA ALA A 363 -6.22 16.25 -1.26
C ALA A 363 -4.98 15.92 -0.41
N ALA A 364 -4.43 14.74 -0.65
CA ALA A 364 -3.17 14.29 -0.09
C ALA A 364 -2.13 14.12 -1.21
N VAL A 365 -0.87 14.43 -0.91
CA VAL A 365 0.29 14.16 -1.74
C VAL A 365 1.26 13.29 -0.97
N LEU A 366 1.88 12.33 -1.65
CA LEU A 366 2.84 11.40 -1.07
C LEU A 366 4.22 11.70 -1.66
N THR A 367 5.20 11.97 -0.79
CA THR A 367 6.60 12.15 -1.19
C THR A 367 7.50 11.21 -0.38
N PHE A 368 8.58 10.76 -0.98
CA PHE A 368 9.61 9.93 -0.37
C PHE A 368 10.96 10.63 -0.50
N ASP A 369 11.72 10.74 0.58
CA ASP A 369 13.03 11.39 0.60
C ASP A 369 14.18 10.36 0.52
N ASP A 370 15.38 10.87 0.26
CA ASP A 370 16.69 10.19 0.17
C ASP A 370 16.88 9.24 -1.02
N GLY A 371 15.88 8.42 -1.37
CA GLY A 371 15.98 7.40 -2.41
C GLY A 371 16.45 6.04 -1.88
N TYR A 372 15.85 5.54 -0.80
CA TYR A 372 16.13 4.21 -0.25
C TYR A 372 15.59 3.06 -1.12
N ARG A 373 16.43 2.06 -1.39
CA ARG A 373 16.05 0.84 -2.12
C ARG A 373 15.06 -0.03 -1.36
N ASP A 374 15.05 0.10 -0.03
CA ASP A 374 14.16 -0.63 0.87
C ASP A 374 12.67 -0.38 0.59
N ASN A 375 12.33 0.70 -0.12
CA ASN A 375 10.98 1.05 -0.53
C ASN A 375 10.38 0.15 -1.63
N VAL A 376 11.09 -0.89 -2.10
CA VAL A 376 10.64 -1.75 -3.22
C VAL A 376 9.18 -2.19 -3.10
N TRP A 377 8.72 -2.64 -1.92
CA TRP A 377 7.35 -3.08 -1.72
C TRP A 377 6.34 -1.92 -1.66
N ALA A 378 6.77 -0.75 -1.19
CA ALA A 378 5.92 0.44 -1.22
C ALA A 378 5.75 0.97 -2.65
N VAL A 379 6.83 0.99 -3.44
CA VAL A 379 6.80 1.31 -4.88
C VAL A 379 5.88 0.35 -5.62
N GLU A 380 6.04 -0.97 -5.42
CA GLU A 380 5.17 -1.96 -6.04
C GLU A 380 3.71 -1.82 -5.61
N TYR A 381 3.44 -1.49 -4.33
CA TYR A 381 2.09 -1.22 -3.85
C TYR A 381 1.48 0.00 -4.55
N LEU A 382 2.19 1.14 -4.56
CA LEU A 382 1.73 2.37 -5.19
C LEU A 382 1.47 2.16 -6.69
N ARG A 383 2.39 1.47 -7.39
CA ARG A 383 2.27 1.14 -8.82
C ARG A 383 1.12 0.19 -9.10
N TYR A 384 0.87 -0.77 -8.21
CA TYR A 384 -0.23 -1.71 -8.40
C TYR A 384 -1.59 -1.03 -8.27
N TYR A 385 -1.74 -0.11 -7.32
CA TYR A 385 -3.00 0.61 -7.08
C TYR A 385 -3.11 1.95 -7.82
N ASP A 386 -2.18 2.25 -8.72
CA ASP A 386 -2.11 3.50 -9.51
C ASP A 386 -2.16 4.75 -8.60
N ILE A 387 -1.48 4.70 -7.45
CA ILE A 387 -1.42 5.79 -6.46
C ILE A 387 -0.22 6.69 -6.80
N PRO A 388 -0.43 7.98 -7.11
CA PRO A 388 0.66 8.87 -7.46
C PRO A 388 1.55 9.17 -6.25
N ALA A 389 2.86 9.25 -6.49
CA ALA A 389 3.86 9.61 -5.49
C ALA A 389 5.07 10.29 -6.14
N THR A 390 5.83 11.02 -5.33
CA THR A 390 7.10 11.66 -5.71
C THR A 390 8.26 11.06 -4.93
N PHE A 391 9.38 10.79 -5.59
CA PHE A 391 10.62 10.32 -4.97
C PHE A 391 11.69 11.40 -5.14
N PHE A 392 12.06 12.07 -4.06
CA PHE A 392 13.22 12.95 -3.99
C PHE A 392 14.47 12.09 -3.76
N VAL A 393 15.37 12.08 -4.74
CA VAL A 393 16.55 11.20 -4.70
C VAL A 393 17.83 12.00 -4.53
N SER A 394 18.72 11.50 -3.67
CA SER A 394 20.10 11.98 -3.56
C SER A 394 20.92 11.27 -4.65
N ILE A 395 21.03 11.91 -5.81
CA ILE A 395 21.42 11.23 -7.06
C ILE A 395 22.86 10.69 -7.06
N GLY A 396 23.77 11.31 -6.30
CA GLY A 396 25.13 10.83 -6.10
C GLY A 396 25.17 9.49 -5.36
N HIS A 397 24.35 9.32 -4.31
CA HIS A 397 24.22 8.03 -3.61
C HIS A 397 23.69 6.94 -4.54
N VAL A 398 22.73 7.29 -5.41
CA VAL A 398 22.15 6.36 -6.40
C VAL A 398 23.18 5.93 -7.45
N ARG A 399 23.94 6.88 -8.00
CA ARG A 399 24.94 6.63 -9.04
C ARG A 399 26.09 5.77 -8.52
N ASP A 400 26.58 6.10 -7.35
CA ASP A 400 27.79 5.50 -6.80
C ASP A 400 27.51 4.26 -5.93
N GLY A 401 26.24 4.00 -5.61
CA GLY A 401 25.83 2.96 -4.67
C GLY A 401 26.30 3.23 -3.23
N ARG A 402 26.58 4.49 -2.88
CA ARG A 402 27.08 4.89 -1.56
C ARG A 402 25.94 4.88 -0.52
N PRO A 403 26.10 4.19 0.62
CA PRO A 403 25.12 4.26 1.72
C PRO A 403 25.05 5.65 2.37
N PHE A 404 23.93 5.92 3.03
CA PHE A 404 23.66 7.21 3.65
C PHE A 404 24.44 7.42 4.96
N ASP A 405 25.29 8.44 5.03
CA ASP A 405 26.17 8.69 6.18
C ASP A 405 25.39 8.98 7.48
N HIS A 406 24.20 9.59 7.39
CA HIS A 406 23.36 9.84 8.58
C HIS A 406 22.81 8.56 9.20
N ASP A 407 22.58 7.53 8.42
CA ASP A 407 22.13 6.22 8.90
C ASP A 407 23.28 5.44 9.52
N ARG A 408 24.44 5.43 8.84
CA ARG A 408 25.67 4.80 9.36
C ARG A 408 26.06 5.35 10.72
N ARG A 409 26.02 6.68 10.90
CA ARG A 409 26.29 7.35 12.19
C ARG A 409 25.32 6.93 13.31
N ARG A 410 24.17 6.36 12.97
CA ARG A 410 23.15 5.86 13.90
C ARG A 410 23.17 4.34 14.04
N GLY A 411 24.15 3.65 13.46
CA GLY A 411 24.31 2.20 13.53
C GLY A 411 23.50 1.42 12.49
N PHE A 412 22.96 2.10 11.47
CA PHE A 412 22.20 1.47 10.38
C PHE A 412 23.09 1.28 9.15
N GLU A 413 23.80 0.15 9.09
CA GLU A 413 24.75 -0.14 8.00
C GLU A 413 24.10 -0.72 6.74
N GLN A 414 22.84 -1.17 6.85
CA GLN A 414 22.15 -1.92 5.78
C GLN A 414 21.24 -1.05 4.90
N ALA A 415 21.18 0.27 5.15
CA ALA A 415 20.35 1.17 4.37
C ALA A 415 21.02 1.46 3.02
N ALA A 416 20.48 0.89 1.95
CA ALA A 416 21.04 0.99 0.61
C ALA A 416 20.30 2.05 -0.22
N PRO A 417 21.00 2.88 -1.01
CA PRO A 417 20.35 3.72 -1.99
C PRO A 417 19.75 2.86 -3.11
N MET A 418 18.72 3.38 -3.75
CA MET A 418 18.24 2.87 -5.03
C MET A 418 19.38 2.80 -6.03
N SER A 419 19.32 1.83 -6.94
CA SER A 419 20.21 1.81 -8.10
C SER A 419 19.72 2.77 -9.19
N VAL A 420 20.61 3.08 -10.13
CA VAL A 420 20.31 3.80 -11.38
C VAL A 420 19.10 3.19 -12.09
N GLU A 421 19.01 1.85 -12.14
CA GLU A 421 17.91 1.14 -12.77
C GLU A 421 16.59 1.28 -11.97
N ASP A 422 16.67 1.26 -10.64
CA ASP A 422 15.49 1.48 -9.80
C ASP A 422 14.88 2.87 -10.06
N VAL A 423 15.70 3.93 -10.18
CA VAL A 423 15.24 5.30 -10.46
C VAL A 423 14.69 5.44 -11.89
N ARG A 424 15.32 4.83 -12.89
CA ARG A 424 14.75 4.77 -14.26
C ARG A 424 13.38 4.11 -14.26
N ARG A 425 13.25 3.00 -13.53
CA ARG A 425 11.99 2.29 -13.41
C ARG A 425 10.91 3.11 -12.70
N LEU A 426 11.26 3.88 -11.66
CA LEU A 426 10.31 4.82 -11.04
C LEU A 426 9.74 5.80 -12.05
N ALA A 427 10.60 6.42 -12.86
CA ALA A 427 10.18 7.36 -13.89
C ALA A 427 9.33 6.68 -14.98
N ALA A 428 9.72 5.48 -15.43
CA ALA A 428 8.99 4.70 -16.41
C ALA A 428 7.60 4.24 -15.91
N ASP A 429 7.48 3.96 -14.61
CA ASP A 429 6.22 3.63 -13.95
C ASP A 429 5.34 4.89 -13.70
N GLY A 430 5.79 6.08 -14.11
CA GLY A 430 5.03 7.33 -14.05
C GLY A 430 5.14 8.08 -12.72
N PHE A 431 6.06 7.68 -11.83
CA PHE A 431 6.33 8.44 -10.61
C PHE A 431 7.17 9.68 -10.91
N LEU A 432 6.89 10.76 -10.18
CA LEU A 432 7.70 11.98 -10.27
C LEU A 432 9.02 11.78 -9.51
N VAL A 433 10.14 12.03 -10.17
CA VAL A 433 11.47 12.01 -9.54
C VAL A 433 11.96 13.44 -9.35
N GLY A 434 12.13 13.84 -8.08
CA GLY A 434 12.65 15.15 -7.69
C GLY A 434 14.09 15.07 -7.19
N SER A 435 14.74 16.22 -7.02
CA SER A 435 16.10 16.28 -6.48
C SER A 435 16.11 16.37 -4.96
N HIS A 436 17.02 15.61 -4.33
CA HIS A 436 17.38 15.71 -2.92
C HIS A 436 18.87 16.03 -2.74
N ALA A 437 19.39 16.90 -3.61
CA ALA A 437 20.81 17.21 -3.76
C ALA A 437 21.63 16.02 -4.31
N VAL A 438 22.95 16.02 -4.12
CA VAL A 438 23.84 15.00 -4.71
C VAL A 438 24.06 13.88 -3.69
N TYR A 439 24.64 14.18 -2.53
CA TYR A 439 24.90 13.23 -1.44
C TYR A 439 24.20 13.59 -0.12
N HIS A 440 23.04 14.25 -0.19
CA HIS A 440 22.28 14.70 0.98
C HIS A 440 23.08 15.72 1.83
N GLU A 441 23.62 16.73 1.15
CA GLU A 441 24.44 17.79 1.74
C GLU A 441 23.65 18.68 2.69
N ASP A 442 24.32 19.19 3.74
CA ASP A 442 23.70 20.10 4.71
C ASP A 442 23.86 21.57 4.29
N PHE A 443 22.84 22.10 3.64
CA PHE A 443 22.77 23.51 3.21
C PHE A 443 22.79 24.55 4.35
N GLY A 444 22.74 24.13 5.61
CA GLY A 444 22.93 25.02 6.75
C GLY A 444 24.38 25.32 7.08
N VAL A 445 25.33 24.58 6.47
CA VAL A 445 26.78 24.75 6.70
C VAL A 445 27.59 24.93 5.41
N LEU A 446 27.00 24.71 4.23
CA LEU A 446 27.66 24.94 2.96
C LEU A 446 27.86 26.44 2.70
N ASP A 447 28.99 26.80 2.08
CA ASP A 447 29.14 28.12 1.49
C ASP A 447 28.25 28.26 0.22
N PRO A 448 27.87 29.48 -0.17
CA PRO A 448 26.97 29.71 -1.30
C PRO A 448 27.46 29.16 -2.65
N GLY A 449 28.78 29.15 -2.90
CA GLY A 449 29.35 28.65 -4.15
C GLY A 449 29.18 27.14 -4.26
N THR A 450 29.59 26.42 -3.21
CA THR A 450 29.40 24.97 -3.12
C THR A 450 27.91 24.59 -3.17
N ALA A 451 27.04 25.36 -2.50
CA ALA A 451 25.60 25.11 -2.52
C ALA A 451 24.99 25.24 -3.94
N ASP A 452 25.36 26.28 -4.71
CA ASP A 452 24.92 26.49 -6.10
C ASP A 452 25.40 25.35 -7.02
N GLU A 453 26.66 24.91 -6.85
CA GLU A 453 27.22 23.78 -7.58
C GLU A 453 26.47 22.46 -7.30
N VAL A 454 26.24 22.13 -6.03
CA VAL A 454 25.50 20.93 -5.62
C VAL A 454 24.07 20.94 -6.18
N LEU A 455 23.38 22.09 -6.14
CA LEU A 455 22.02 22.23 -6.68
C LEU A 455 22.00 22.01 -8.20
N ARG A 456 22.95 22.61 -8.92
CA ARG A 456 23.08 22.47 -10.37
C ARG A 456 23.42 21.03 -10.76
N GLU A 457 24.44 20.45 -10.14
CA GLU A 457 24.89 19.08 -10.42
C GLU A 457 23.77 18.07 -10.13
N GLY A 458 23.11 18.16 -8.97
CA GLY A 458 22.02 17.26 -8.61
C GLY A 458 20.86 17.30 -9.61
N ARG A 459 20.53 18.48 -10.14
CA ARG A 459 19.52 18.63 -11.19
C ARG A 459 19.97 18.01 -12.51
N ASP A 460 21.19 18.29 -12.94
CA ASP A 460 21.70 17.90 -14.25
C ASP A 460 21.93 16.37 -14.31
N LEU A 461 22.39 15.73 -13.22
CA LEU A 461 22.52 14.28 -13.12
C LEU A 461 21.17 13.55 -13.19
N ILE A 462 20.13 14.08 -12.55
CA ILE A 462 18.78 13.50 -12.67
C ILE A 462 18.27 13.65 -14.11
N ARG A 463 18.46 14.83 -14.72
CA ARG A 463 18.10 15.06 -16.13
C ARG A 463 18.78 14.07 -17.07
N GLU A 464 20.08 13.84 -16.88
CA GLU A 464 20.83 12.84 -17.66
C GLU A 464 20.27 11.44 -17.47
N LEU A 465 19.85 11.09 -16.25
CA LEU A 465 19.37 9.76 -15.92
C LEU A 465 17.99 9.42 -16.50
N ILE A 466 17.03 10.34 -16.39
CA ILE A 466 15.62 10.07 -16.73
C ILE A 466 15.08 10.89 -17.91
N GLY A 467 15.80 11.92 -18.38
CA GLY A 467 15.42 12.78 -19.51
C GLY A 467 14.99 14.20 -19.10
N PRO A 468 13.82 14.40 -18.45
CA PRO A 468 13.38 15.73 -18.04
C PRO A 468 14.17 16.23 -16.83
N ALA A 469 14.43 17.54 -16.80
CA ALA A 469 15.04 18.17 -15.63
C ALA A 469 14.00 18.25 -14.49
N PRO A 470 14.37 17.89 -13.25
CA PRO A 470 13.44 17.96 -12.13
C PRO A 470 13.06 19.41 -11.80
N GLU A 471 11.77 19.70 -11.72
CA GLU A 471 11.26 21.02 -11.27
C GLU A 471 11.18 21.14 -9.74
N HIS A 472 11.16 20.00 -9.04
CA HIS A 472 10.95 19.91 -7.60
C HIS A 472 12.25 19.57 -6.87
N PHE A 473 12.56 20.36 -5.83
CA PHE A 473 13.68 20.13 -4.93
C PHE A 473 13.23 20.05 -3.47
N SER A 474 13.67 19.01 -2.78
CA SER A 474 13.50 18.86 -1.34
C SER A 474 14.85 19.06 -0.67
N PHE A 475 14.93 19.93 0.35
CA PHE A 475 16.17 20.14 1.08
C PHE A 475 16.49 18.94 1.98
N PRO A 476 17.73 18.39 1.94
CA PRO A 476 18.22 17.47 2.95
C PRO A 476 18.03 18.01 4.36
N LYS A 477 17.45 17.20 5.27
CA LYS A 477 16.93 17.58 6.60
C LYS A 477 15.81 18.63 6.60
N GLY A 478 15.85 19.59 5.68
CA GLY A 478 14.77 20.49 5.31
C GLY A 478 14.24 21.35 6.45
N LEU A 479 15.04 21.64 7.48
CA LEU A 479 14.60 22.40 8.66
C LEU A 479 14.62 23.91 8.41
N ARG A 480 13.62 24.58 8.98
CA ARG A 480 13.41 26.02 8.83
C ARG A 480 14.54 26.81 9.48
N ARG A 481 15.06 27.82 8.78
CA ARG A 481 16.16 28.70 9.23
C ARG A 481 17.47 27.98 9.58
N VAL A 482 17.54 26.68 9.32
CA VAL A 482 18.75 25.87 9.51
C VAL A 482 19.24 25.47 8.13
N ASN A 483 18.50 24.62 7.42
CA ASN A 483 18.86 24.20 6.06
C ASN A 483 18.20 25.10 5.00
N ILE A 484 16.99 25.58 5.31
CA ILE A 484 16.24 26.52 4.47
C ILE A 484 16.39 27.92 5.08
N THR A 485 17.43 28.64 4.65
CA THR A 485 17.66 30.06 4.97
C THR A 485 17.21 30.92 3.79
N ALA A 486 17.18 32.25 3.94
CA ALA A 486 16.84 33.14 2.83
C ALA A 486 17.80 32.95 1.64
N GLU A 487 19.09 32.78 1.94
CA GLU A 487 20.14 32.60 0.96
C GLU A 487 20.06 31.23 0.28
N SER A 488 19.98 30.14 1.05
CA SER A 488 19.91 28.79 0.46
C SER A 488 18.63 28.59 -0.33
N PHE A 489 17.51 29.16 0.13
CA PHE A 489 16.25 29.16 -0.61
C PHE A 489 16.39 29.91 -1.94
N ALA A 490 16.96 31.12 -1.94
CA ALA A 490 17.15 31.90 -3.16
C ALA A 490 18.07 31.19 -4.16
N LEU A 491 19.14 30.53 -3.69
CA LEU A 491 20.00 29.69 -4.52
C LEU A 491 19.22 28.53 -5.14
N ALA A 492 18.47 27.77 -4.33
CA ALA A 492 17.67 26.65 -4.84
C ALA A 492 16.63 27.10 -5.89
N GLN A 493 16.02 28.27 -5.70
CA GLN A 493 15.08 28.85 -6.67
C GLN A 493 15.69 29.21 -8.03
N LYS A 494 17.01 29.36 -8.15
CA LYS A 494 17.67 29.54 -9.45
C LYS A 494 17.62 28.28 -10.30
N HIS A 495 17.62 27.11 -9.66
CA HIS A 495 17.74 25.81 -10.34
C HIS A 495 16.42 25.04 -10.40
N PHE A 496 15.53 25.26 -9.42
CA PHE A 496 14.28 24.53 -9.24
C PHE A 496 13.11 25.49 -9.08
N ARG A 497 11.98 25.14 -9.69
CA ARG A 497 10.77 25.97 -9.65
C ARG A 497 10.04 25.85 -8.31
N TYR A 498 10.04 24.66 -7.73
CA TYR A 498 9.30 24.34 -6.52
C TYR A 498 10.19 23.73 -5.45
N ILE A 499 10.14 24.31 -4.26
CA ILE A 499 10.98 23.97 -3.11
C ILE A 499 10.12 23.35 -2.01
N HIS A 500 10.56 22.24 -1.45
CA HIS A 500 9.82 21.46 -0.45
C HIS A 500 10.61 21.38 0.87
N SER A 501 9.93 21.61 1.99
CA SER A 501 10.53 21.58 3.34
C SER A 501 10.34 20.24 4.03
N ALA A 502 11.04 19.96 5.13
CA ALA A 502 10.71 18.87 6.06
C ALA A 502 9.92 19.37 7.28
N TYR A 503 9.24 20.51 7.14
CA TYR A 503 8.45 21.15 8.19
C TYR A 503 7.18 21.78 7.63
N GLY A 504 6.34 22.22 8.56
CA GLY A 504 5.19 23.03 8.24
C GLY A 504 3.97 22.19 7.90
N GLY A 505 2.81 22.79 8.09
CA GLY A 505 1.54 22.08 8.04
C GLY A 505 0.99 21.98 6.62
N TYR A 506 -0.22 22.49 6.46
CA TYR A 506 -1.01 22.34 5.24
C TYR A 506 -0.65 23.43 4.22
N ASN A 507 -0.67 23.09 2.94
CA ASN A 507 -0.47 24.07 1.88
C ASN A 507 -1.81 24.66 1.45
N PHE A 508 -2.04 25.94 1.75
CA PHE A 508 -3.22 26.67 1.31
C PHE A 508 -3.02 27.29 -0.07
N PRO A 509 -4.08 27.44 -0.88
CA PRO A 509 -3.95 28.01 -2.22
C PRO A 509 -3.56 29.48 -2.12
N VAL A 510 -2.44 29.82 -2.78
CA VAL A 510 -1.82 31.16 -2.85
C VAL A 510 -1.19 31.28 -4.22
N ALA A 511 -1.51 32.35 -4.95
CA ALA A 511 -0.98 32.58 -6.29
C ALA A 511 0.55 32.75 -6.26
N GLY A 512 1.23 32.17 -7.27
CA GLY A 512 2.68 32.30 -7.41
C GLY A 512 3.53 31.59 -6.35
N ARG A 513 2.94 30.70 -5.55
CA ARG A 513 3.64 29.94 -4.51
C ARG A 513 4.72 29.03 -5.11
N SER A 514 5.94 29.13 -4.57
CA SER A 514 7.08 28.27 -4.93
C SER A 514 7.59 27.40 -3.77
N HIS A 515 7.23 27.71 -2.52
CA HIS A 515 7.64 26.95 -1.34
C HIS A 515 6.48 26.12 -0.77
N PHE A 516 6.67 24.82 -0.59
CA PHE A 516 5.63 23.89 -0.14
C PHE A 516 6.04 23.20 1.16
N LEU A 517 5.12 23.23 2.12
CA LEU A 517 5.27 22.65 3.44
C LEU A 517 4.94 21.16 3.40
N ARG A 518 5.62 20.35 4.21
CA ARG A 518 5.36 18.91 4.29
C ARG A 518 5.24 18.44 5.73
N ILE A 519 4.34 17.48 5.92
CA ILE A 519 4.00 16.85 7.19
C ILE A 519 4.75 15.52 7.27
N PRO A 520 5.43 15.21 8.38
CA PRO A 520 6.10 13.92 8.54
C PRO A 520 5.10 12.78 8.44
N ASN A 521 5.52 11.63 7.93
CA ASN A 521 4.65 10.49 7.76
C ASN A 521 3.98 10.10 9.11
N PRO A 522 2.65 9.92 9.13
CA PRO A 522 1.98 9.49 10.35
C PRO A 522 2.41 8.07 10.73
N GLY A 523 2.40 7.76 12.03
CA GLY A 523 2.68 6.42 12.55
C GLY A 523 1.45 5.49 12.57
N SER A 524 0.25 6.02 12.29
CA SER A 524 -0.99 5.24 12.28
C SER A 524 -2.07 5.84 11.40
N VAL A 525 -3.09 5.05 11.05
CA VAL A 525 -4.29 5.55 10.35
C VAL A 525 -5.06 6.56 11.19
N LEU A 526 -5.08 6.40 12.52
CA LEU A 526 -5.72 7.38 13.41
C LEU A 526 -5.02 8.73 13.29
N GLU A 527 -3.70 8.77 13.41
CA GLU A 527 -2.93 10.01 13.27
C GLU A 527 -3.12 10.64 11.89
N LEU A 528 -3.09 9.82 10.84
CA LEU A 528 -3.38 10.29 9.48
C LEU A 528 -4.78 10.90 9.36
N ALA A 529 -5.80 10.26 9.92
CA ALA A 529 -7.17 10.75 9.92
C ALA A 529 -7.30 12.10 10.63
N LEU A 530 -6.61 12.24 11.77
CA LEU A 530 -6.55 13.47 12.53
C LEU A 530 -5.88 14.61 11.74
N LEU A 531 -4.74 14.32 11.11
CA LEU A 531 -4.03 15.28 10.26
C LEU A 531 -4.90 15.68 9.06
N MET A 532 -5.57 14.74 8.38
CA MET A 532 -6.45 15.11 7.27
C MET A 532 -7.67 15.96 7.70
N ASP A 533 -8.04 15.90 8.99
CA ASP A 533 -9.06 16.77 9.60
C ASP A 533 -8.50 18.11 10.07
N GLY A 534 -7.18 18.30 9.96
CA GLY A 534 -6.36 19.34 10.57
C GLY A 534 -6.48 19.44 12.07
N TYR A 535 -6.70 18.31 12.72
CA TYR A 535 -6.47 18.17 14.15
C TYR A 535 -4.96 18.07 14.43
N ARG A 536 -4.49 18.71 15.51
CA ARG A 536 -3.05 18.80 15.84
C ARG A 536 -2.58 18.05 17.08
N GLY A 537 -3.44 17.82 18.08
CA GLY A 537 -3.05 17.18 19.34
C GLY A 537 -1.89 17.88 20.10
N PHE A 538 -1.52 17.35 21.27
CA PHE A 538 -0.66 18.02 22.28
C PHE A 538 0.84 18.20 21.90
N ARG A 539 1.35 17.60 20.81
CA ARG A 539 2.81 17.47 20.58
C ARG A 539 3.43 18.28 19.42
N ALA A 540 2.68 19.11 18.69
CA ALA A 540 3.25 19.87 17.57
C ALA A 540 2.85 21.36 17.57
N CYS A 541 3.42 22.09 18.52
CA CYS A 541 3.79 23.49 18.39
C CYS A 541 5.19 23.56 17.76
N LEU A 542 5.31 23.42 16.44
CA LEU A 542 6.52 23.81 15.68
C LEU A 542 6.08 24.43 14.32
N GLY A 543 5.44 25.60 14.38
CA GLY A 543 5.62 26.63 13.34
C GLY A 543 4.64 26.72 12.15
N GLY A 544 3.31 26.60 12.32
CA GLY A 544 2.37 27.18 11.33
C GLY A 544 0.98 26.54 11.24
N ASP A 545 0.09 26.91 12.16
CA ASP A 545 -1.40 26.83 12.34
C ASP A 545 -2.35 25.91 11.52
N ALA A 546 -3.29 25.21 12.20
CA ALA A 546 -4.34 24.40 11.56
C ALA A 546 -5.73 24.93 11.85
N TRP A 547 -6.44 25.18 10.74
CA TRP A 547 -7.82 25.61 10.58
C TRP A 547 -8.29 26.83 11.37
N GLY A 548 -7.36 27.56 11.97
CA GLY A 548 -7.65 28.78 12.69
C GLY A 548 -6.70 29.96 12.41
N ILE A 549 -6.02 30.06 11.23
CA ILE A 549 -5.12 31.20 10.75
C ILE A 549 -3.65 30.99 11.17
N ARG A 550 -2.54 31.31 10.47
CA ARG A 550 -2.19 31.77 9.07
C ARG A 550 -0.85 31.11 8.66
N THR A 551 -0.80 30.43 7.51
CA THR A 551 0.46 29.99 6.86
C THR A 551 1.16 31.12 6.08
N ASP A 552 0.64 32.34 6.22
CA ASP A 552 0.94 33.55 5.45
C ASP A 552 1.64 34.65 6.28
N THR A 553 2.08 34.35 7.51
CA THR A 553 2.89 35.26 8.36
C THR A 553 4.35 34.82 8.54
N LEU A 554 4.73 33.68 7.96
CA LEU A 554 6.13 33.24 7.95
C LEU A 554 6.75 33.68 6.62
N PRO A 555 7.88 34.39 6.60
CA PRO A 555 8.63 34.54 5.36
C PRO A 555 8.87 33.13 4.77
N PRO A 556 8.94 32.98 3.44
CA PRO A 556 9.08 31.68 2.78
C PRO A 556 10.35 30.90 3.16
N TYR A 557 11.20 31.50 4.03
CA TYR A 557 12.47 31.02 4.57
C TYR A 557 12.51 31.17 6.11
#